data_AF-A0A1Z2XWA0-F1
#
_entry.id   AF-A0A1Z2XWA0-F1
#
_cell.length_a   1.000
_cell.length_b   1.000
_cell.length_c   1.000
_cell.angle_alpha   90.00
_cell.angle_beta   90.00
_cell.angle_gamma   90.00
#
_symmetry.space_group_name_H-M   'P 1'
#
loop_
_entity.id
_entity.type
_entity.pdbx_description
1 polymer ?
#
loop_
_entity_poly.entity_id
_entity_poly.type
_entity_poly.pdbx_seq_one_letter_code
_entity_poly.pdbx_strand_id
1 'polypeptide(L)'
;MVSEEEQALIQERMAQAGIRNMGAYMRRMALCGYVLQIDLAPVRELVSLQRRCSNNLNQVAIHANTYGGIYPEEISALQRDYSALWGPLSDLLKQLSALVEL
;
A
#
# COMPACT_ATOMS: atom_id res chain seq x y z
N MET A 1 -21.96 5.73 34.39
CA MET A 1 -22.34 6.62 33.26
C MET A 1 -21.06 7.15 32.65
N VAL A 2 -21.06 7.41 31.34
CA VAL A 2 -19.95 8.08 30.64
C VAL A 2 -20.05 9.57 30.95
N SER A 3 -18.95 10.19 31.36
CA SER A 3 -18.84 11.63 31.61
C SER A 3 -18.86 12.43 30.30
N GLU A 4 -19.11 13.74 30.38
CA GLU A 4 -19.08 14.62 29.20
C GLU A 4 -17.69 14.65 28.54
N GLU A 5 -16.63 14.60 29.36
CA GLU A 5 -15.24 14.55 28.89
C GLU A 5 -14.95 13.26 28.10
N GLU A 6 -15.36 12.12 28.64
CA GLU A 6 -15.24 10.83 27.95
C GLU A 6 -16.08 10.79 26.67
N GLN A 7 -17.27 11.39 26.67
CA GLN A 7 -18.12 11.47 25.49
C GLN A 7 -17.49 12.33 24.38
N ALA A 8 -16.87 13.45 24.74
CA ALA A 8 -16.13 14.29 23.81
C ALA A 8 -14.93 13.53 23.21
N LEU A 9 -14.16 12.82 24.04
CA LEU A 9 -13.03 12.02 23.59
C LEU A 9 -13.47 10.88 22.65
N ILE A 10 -14.58 10.22 22.96
CA ILE A 10 -15.16 9.18 22.11
C ILE A 10 -15.54 9.74 20.73
N GLN A 11 -16.12 10.94 20.66
CA GLN A 11 -16.45 11.60 19.40
C GLN A 11 -15.22 12.00 18.60
N GLU A 12 -14.18 12.50 19.27
CA GLU A 12 -12.91 12.84 18.63
C GLU A 12 -12.25 11.60 18.01
N ARG A 13 -12.14 10.50 18.78
CA ARG A 13 -11.58 9.23 18.30
C ARG A 13 -12.40 8.63 17.16
N MET A 14 -13.72 8.75 17.23
CA MET A 14 -14.62 8.35 16.14
C MET A 14 -14.34 9.15 14.85
N ALA A 15 -14.17 10.48 14.98
CA ALA A 15 -13.87 11.35 13.86
C ALA A 15 -12.49 11.06 13.26
N GLN A 16 -11.48 10.83 14.11
CA GLN A 16 -10.14 10.38 13.69
C GLN A 16 -10.25 9.08 12.89
N ALA A 17 -10.98 8.08 13.38
CA ALA A 17 -11.25 6.83 12.67
C ALA A 17 -12.05 6.98 11.36
N GLY A 18 -12.51 8.19 10.99
CA GLY A 18 -13.29 8.46 9.80
C GLY A 18 -14.71 7.88 9.85
N ILE A 19 -15.20 7.48 11.01
CA ILE A 19 -16.53 6.90 11.19
C ILE A 19 -17.50 8.02 11.54
N ARG A 20 -18.61 8.14 10.80
CA ARG A 20 -19.60 9.20 11.05
C ARG A 20 -20.73 8.78 11.98
N ASN A 21 -20.88 7.47 12.21
CA ASN A 21 -21.98 6.91 12.97
C ASN A 21 -21.46 6.33 14.30
N MET A 22 -21.96 6.86 15.42
CA MET A 22 -21.57 6.43 16.76
C MET A 22 -21.83 4.95 17.01
N GLY A 23 -22.98 4.43 16.58
CA GLY A 23 -23.31 3.00 16.72
C GLY A 23 -22.35 2.10 15.94
N ALA A 24 -21.92 2.52 14.75
CA ALA A 24 -20.91 1.80 13.97
C ALA A 24 -19.53 1.84 14.63
N TYR A 25 -19.13 3.00 15.17
CA TYR A 25 -17.87 3.16 15.90
C TYR A 25 -17.85 2.31 17.17
N MET A 26 -18.91 2.37 17.98
CA MET A 26 -19.05 1.56 19.19
C MET A 26 -19.04 0.06 18.88
N ARG A 27 -19.75 -0.39 17.84
CA ARG A 27 -19.75 -1.80 17.43
C ARG A 27 -18.37 -2.26 16.97
N ARG A 28 -17.67 -1.41 16.19
CA ARG A 28 -16.29 -1.68 15.75
C ARG A 28 -15.36 -1.81 16.97
N MET A 29 -15.42 -0.87 17.91
CA MET A 29 -14.60 -0.91 19.12
C MET A 29 -14.91 -2.11 20.01
N ALA A 30 -16.20 -2.44 20.19
CA ALA A 30 -16.60 -3.57 21.04
C ALA A 30 -16.23 -4.93 20.44
N LEU A 31 -16.27 -5.07 19.11
CA LEU A 31 -15.94 -6.34 18.43
C LEU A 31 -14.44 -6.50 18.16
N CYS A 32 -13.74 -5.41 17.83
CA CYS A 32 -12.36 -5.47 17.34
C CYS A 32 -11.34 -4.92 18.36
N GLY A 33 -11.77 -4.19 19.40
CA GLY A 33 -10.89 -3.61 20.43
C GLY A 33 -10.10 -2.38 19.98
N TYR A 34 -9.73 -2.28 18.70
CA TYR A 34 -8.94 -1.19 18.16
C TYR A 34 -9.36 -0.79 16.73
N VAL A 35 -9.05 0.46 16.36
CA VAL A 35 -9.14 0.95 14.99
C VAL A 35 -7.78 1.51 14.58
N LEU A 36 -7.18 0.89 13.58
CA LEU A 36 -5.93 1.34 12.98
C LEU A 36 -6.23 2.07 11.68
N GLN A 37 -5.84 3.33 11.60
CA GLN A 37 -5.86 4.09 10.37
C GLN A 37 -4.45 4.09 9.79
N ILE A 38 -4.27 3.34 8.71
CA ILE A 38 -2.97 3.17 8.07
C ILE A 38 -3.00 3.93 6.74
N ASP A 39 -2.04 4.84 6.55
CA ASP A 39 -1.82 5.45 5.24
C ASP A 39 -1.13 4.43 4.32
N LEU A 40 -1.80 4.10 3.21
CA LEU A 40 -1.31 3.16 2.21
C LEU A 40 -0.85 3.86 0.93
N ALA A 41 -0.70 5.19 0.92
CA ALA A 41 -0.18 5.92 -0.23
C ALA A 41 1.18 5.38 -0.74
N PRO A 42 2.18 5.06 0.11
CA PRO A 42 3.45 4.49 -0.35
C PRO A 42 3.28 3.11 -0.99
N VAL A 43 2.37 2.28 -0.46
CA VAL A 43 2.05 0.95 -1.02
C VAL A 43 1.39 1.09 -2.39
N ARG A 44 0.52 2.07 -2.58
CA ARG A 44 -0.11 2.36 -3.88
C ARG A 44 0.92 2.80 -4.93
N GLU A 45 1.90 3.61 -4.53
CA GLU A 45 2.99 4.02 -5.42
C GLU A 45 3.84 2.82 -5.85
N LEU A 46 4.18 1.93 -4.91
CA LEU A 46 4.88 0.68 -5.20
C LEU A 46 4.12 -0.22 -6.19
N VAL A 47 2.81 -0.38 -6.00
CA VAL A 47 1.95 -1.14 -6.94
C VAL A 47 1.94 -0.49 -8.33
N SER A 48 1.97 0.84 -8.41
CA SER A 48 2.07 1.56 -9.68
C SER A 48 3.39 1.28 -10.40
N LEU A 49 4.52 1.31 -9.69
CA LEU A 49 5.84 0.96 -10.23
C LEU A 49 5.88 -0.51 -10.69
N GLN A 50 5.32 -1.43 -9.90
CA GLN A 50 5.23 -2.84 -10.25
C GLN A 50 4.41 -3.08 -11.52
N ARG A 51 3.29 -2.36 -11.67
CA ARG A 51 2.48 -2.41 -12.90
C ARG A 51 3.27 -1.91 -14.11
N ARG A 52 4.04 -0.83 -13.97
CA ARG A 52 4.89 -0.31 -15.05
C ARG A 52 5.95 -1.33 -15.47
N CYS A 53 6.64 -1.95 -14.51
CA CYS A 53 7.62 -3.00 -14.77
C CYS A 53 6.98 -4.18 -15.54
N SER A 54 5.80 -4.62 -15.09
CA SER A 54 5.07 -5.73 -15.70
C SER A 54 4.65 -5.39 -17.14
N ASN A 55 4.20 -4.16 -17.38
CA ASN A 55 3.83 -3.70 -18.72
C ASN A 55 5.05 -3.65 -19.66
N ASN A 56 6.19 -3.12 -19.20
CA ASN A 56 7.41 -3.07 -20.01
C ASN A 56 7.93 -4.48 -20.33
N LEU A 57 7.90 -5.39 -19.35
CA LEU A 57 8.26 -6.80 -19.58
C LEU A 57 7.35 -7.44 -20.63
N ASN A 58 6.05 -7.19 -20.56
CA ASN A 58 5.09 -7.70 -21.53
C ASN A 58 5.35 -7.12 -22.95
N GLN A 59 5.74 -5.85 -23.05
CA GLN A 59 6.13 -5.25 -24.34
C GLN A 59 7.36 -5.93 -24.93
N VAL A 60 8.41 -6.15 -24.13
CA VAL A 60 9.61 -6.90 -24.55
C VAL A 60 9.24 -8.30 -25.03
N ALA A 61 8.36 -8.99 -24.31
CA ALA A 61 7.91 -10.34 -24.68
C ALA A 61 7.15 -10.35 -26.01
N ILE A 62 6.22 -9.41 -26.20
CA ILE A 62 5.49 -9.25 -27.48
C ILE A 62 6.48 -8.97 -28.61
N HIS A 63 7.46 -8.10 -28.38
CA HIS A 63 8.47 -7.76 -29.37
C HIS A 63 9.27 -9.00 -29.79
N ALA A 64 9.85 -9.70 -28.82
CA ALA A 64 10.62 -10.92 -29.05
C ALA A 64 9.81 -11.96 -29.82
N ASN A 65 8.55 -12.16 -29.45
CA ASN A 65 7.66 -13.13 -30.10
C ASN A 65 7.24 -12.73 -31.52
N THR A 66 7.11 -11.43 -31.79
CA THR A 66 6.64 -10.92 -33.08
C THR A 66 7.77 -10.79 -34.09
N TYR A 67 8.93 -10.31 -33.65
CA TYR A 67 10.03 -9.91 -34.54
C TYR A 67 11.28 -10.78 -34.40
N GLY A 68 11.30 -11.74 -33.46
CA GLY A 68 12.40 -12.69 -33.28
C GLY A 68 13.66 -12.10 -32.65
N GLY A 69 13.60 -10.88 -32.13
CA GLY A 69 14.71 -10.16 -31.50
C GLY A 69 14.24 -9.14 -30.48
N ILE A 70 15.17 -8.64 -29.66
CA ILE A 70 14.93 -7.64 -28.62
C ILE A 70 15.93 -6.51 -28.83
N TYR A 71 15.47 -5.27 -28.78
CA TYR A 71 16.36 -4.12 -28.88
C TYR A 71 17.07 -3.85 -27.54
N PRO A 72 18.37 -3.50 -27.53
CA PRO A 72 19.11 -3.16 -26.31
C PRO A 72 18.45 -2.05 -25.47
N GLU A 73 17.75 -1.13 -26.11
CA GLU A 73 17.04 -0.02 -25.48
C GLU A 73 15.85 -0.51 -24.64
N GLU A 74 15.18 -1.58 -25.08
CA GLU A 74 14.05 -2.18 -24.37
C GLU A 74 14.53 -2.92 -23.11
N ILE A 75 15.66 -3.63 -23.21
CA ILE A 75 16.33 -4.25 -22.06
C ILE A 75 16.77 -3.16 -21.07
N SER A 76 17.35 -2.07 -21.57
CA SER A 76 17.78 -0.95 -20.74
C SER A 76 16.60 -0.29 -20.02
N ALA A 77 15.45 -0.13 -20.69
CA ALA A 77 14.24 0.39 -20.08
C ALA A 77 13.69 -0.54 -19.00
N LEU A 78 13.67 -1.85 -19.26
CA LEU A 78 13.24 -2.86 -18.30
C LEU A 78 14.14 -2.86 -17.04
N GLN A 79 15.46 -2.79 -17.20
CA GLN A 79 16.42 -2.73 -16.10
C GLN A 79 16.24 -1.48 -15.23
N ARG A 80 16.00 -0.31 -15.85
CA ARG A 80 15.74 0.94 -15.12
C ARG A 80 14.48 0.85 -14.27
N ASP A 81 13.38 0.40 -14.86
CA ASP A 81 12.10 0.32 -14.16
C ASP A 81 12.15 -0.71 -13.03
N TYR A 82 12.79 -1.86 -13.27
CA TYR A 82 12.99 -2.88 -12.25
C TYR A 82 13.84 -2.37 -11.08
N SER A 83 14.91 -1.62 -11.37
CA SER A 83 15.76 -1.01 -10.32
C SER A 83 14.99 0.02 -9.49
N ALA A 84 14.13 0.82 -10.15
CA ALA A 84 13.26 1.79 -9.46
C ALA A 84 12.21 1.13 -8.56
N LEU A 85 11.77 -0.09 -8.89
CA LEU A 85 10.85 -0.87 -8.05
C LEU A 85 11.56 -1.55 -6.87
N TRP A 86 12.74 -2.14 -7.09
CA TRP A 86 13.36 -3.05 -6.13
C TRP A 86 13.76 -2.37 -4.81
N GLY A 87 14.30 -1.15 -4.87
CA GLY A 87 14.70 -0.40 -3.68
C GLY A 87 13.53 -0.16 -2.71
N PRO A 88 12.47 0.56 -3.13
CA PRO A 88 11.34 0.86 -2.25
C PRO A 88 10.60 -0.41 -1.79
N LEU A 89 10.59 -1.47 -2.60
CA LEU A 89 9.97 -2.75 -2.20
C LEU A 89 10.77 -3.43 -1.09
N SER A 90 12.10 -3.44 -1.18
CA SER A 90 12.98 -3.97 -0.14
C SER A 90 12.78 -3.23 1.19
N ASP A 91 12.68 -1.90 1.14
CA ASP A 91 12.49 -1.09 2.34
C ASP A 91 11.11 -1.31 2.98
N LEU A 92 10.05 -1.44 2.18
CA LEU A 92 8.73 -1.82 2.68
C LEU A 92 8.77 -3.19 3.38
N LEU A 93 9.43 -4.19 2.78
CA LEU A 93 9.52 -5.53 3.37
C LEU A 93 10.29 -5.52 4.70
N LYS A 94 11.37 -4.73 4.82
CA LYS A 94 12.09 -4.56 6.10
C LYS A 94 11.20 -3.94 7.17
N GLN A 95 10.45 -2.90 6.82
CA GLN A 95 9.52 -2.25 7.75
C GLN A 95 8.42 -3.20 8.22
N LEU A 96 7.85 -4.00 7.31
CA LEU A 96 6.84 -5.01 7.65
C LEU A 96 7.41 -6.12 8.53
N SER A 97 8.64 -6.59 8.28
CA SER A 97 9.30 -7.58 9.13
C SER A 97 9.44 -7.08 10.58
N ALA A 98 9.88 -5.84 10.75
CA ALA A 98 10.04 -5.23 12.08
C ALA A 98 8.70 -5.08 12.83
N LEU A 99 7.58 -4.94 12.11
CA LEU A 99 6.24 -4.86 12.71
C LEU A 99 5.68 -6.22 13.14
N VAL A 100 6.07 -7.31 12.48
CA VAL A 100 5.57 -8.67 12.77
C VAL A 100 6.37 -9.37 13.87
N GLU A 101 7.60 -8.90 14.15
CA GLU A 101 8.45 -9.42 15.24
C GLU A 101 8.12 -8.84 16.64
N LEU A 102 7.14 -7.92 16.73
CA LEU A 102 6.60 -7.33 17.96
C LEU A 102 5.38 -8.09 18.49
#